data_AF-A0A829GR78-F1
#
_entry.id   AF-A0A829GR78-F1
#
_cell.length_a   1.000
_cell.length_b   1.000
_cell.length_c   1.000
_cell.angle_alpha   90.00
_cell.angle_beta   90.00
_cell.angle_gamma   90.00
#
_symmetry.space_group_name_H-M   'P 1'
#
loop_
_entity.id
_entity.type
_entity.pdbx_description
1 polymer ?
#
loop_
_entity_poly.entity_id
_entity_poly.type
_entity_poly.pdbx_seq_one_letter_code
_entity_poly.pdbx_strand_id
1 'polypeptide(L)' 'MGLQFILGDATTDHAGTMATMVQANLQADSQNQIFYLVPNHIKFEAEVDLLKRLRAQAASVNGVYAQNRVQVL' A
#
# COMPACT_ATOMS: atom_id res chain seq x y z
N MET A 1 3.34 19.26 -2.65
CA MET A 1 3.91 18.53 -1.50
C MET A 1 3.00 18.75 -0.31
N GLY A 2 2.16 17.79 0.02
CA GLY A 2 1.23 17.86 1.15
C GLY A 2 1.54 16.76 2.15
N LEU A 3 1.48 17.07 3.43
CA LEU A 3 1.55 16.08 4.50
C LEU A 3 0.14 15.69 4.88
N GLN A 4 -0.17 14.39 4.82
CA GLN A 4 -1.46 13.86 5.23
C GLN A 4 -1.28 12.95 6.44
N PHE A 5 -2.08 13.18 7.48
CA PHE A 5 -2.14 12.33 8.65
C PHE A 5 -3.36 11.43 8.57
N ILE A 6 -3.17 10.13 8.84
CA ILE A 6 -4.25 9.17 9.03
C ILE A 6 -4.31 8.89 10.53
N LEU A 7 -5.39 9.33 11.17
CA LEU A 7 -5.60 9.20 12.61
C LEU A 7 -6.84 8.33 12.84
N GLY A 8 -6.81 7.50 13.88
CA GLY A 8 -7.90 6.61 14.26
C GLY A 8 -7.49 5.77 15.46
N ASP A 9 -8.46 5.19 16.15
CA ASP A 9 -8.20 4.25 17.23
C ASP A 9 -7.76 2.88 16.68
N ALA A 10 -7.35 1.96 17.56
CA ALA A 10 -6.92 0.62 17.16
C ALA A 10 -8.02 -0.24 16.50
N THR A 11 -9.27 0.22 16.47
CA THR A 11 -10.38 -0.48 15.78
C THR A 11 -10.50 -0.06 14.31
N THR A 12 -9.78 0.97 13.90
CA THR A 12 -9.78 1.51 12.54
C THR A 12 -8.78 0.77 11.65
N ASP A 13 -9.14 0.50 10.38
CA ASP A 13 -8.23 -0.11 9.40
C ASP A 13 -7.33 0.94 8.73
N HIS A 14 -6.29 1.38 9.43
CA HIS A 14 -5.29 2.31 8.87
C HIS A 14 -4.55 1.69 7.69
N ALA A 15 -4.26 0.39 7.74
CA ALA A 15 -3.54 -0.32 6.68
C ALA A 15 -4.34 -0.35 5.37
N GLY A 16 -5.65 -0.57 5.45
CA GLY A 16 -6.56 -0.47 4.31
C GLY A 16 -6.60 0.93 3.71
N THR A 17 -6.68 1.95 4.56
CA THR A 17 -6.65 3.36 4.13
C THR A 17 -5.33 3.69 3.42
N MET A 18 -4.20 3.25 3.98
CA MET A 18 -2.89 3.42 3.35
C MET A 18 -2.81 2.69 2.00
N ALA A 19 -3.30 1.46 1.90
CA ALA A 19 -3.32 0.71 0.64
C ALA A 19 -4.13 1.43 -0.45
N THR A 20 -5.29 2.00 -0.11
CA THR A 20 -6.09 2.81 -1.04
C THR A 20 -5.36 4.06 -1.51
N MET A 21 -4.65 4.75 -0.60
CA MET A 21 -3.82 5.90 -0.98
C MET A 21 -2.68 5.48 -1.90
N VAL A 22 -1.99 4.37 -1.61
CA VAL A 22 -0.94 3.81 -2.47
C VAL A 22 -1.49 3.53 -3.87
N GLN A 23 -2.64 2.85 -3.95
CA GLN A 23 -3.29 2.53 -5.22
C GLN A 23 -3.66 3.79 -6.03
N ALA A 24 -4.19 4.81 -5.37
CA ALA A 24 -4.53 6.09 -6.01
C ALA A 24 -3.26 6.79 -6.55
N ASN A 25 -2.17 6.81 -5.79
CA ASN A 25 -0.89 7.40 -6.21
C ASN A 25 -0.23 6.62 -7.36
N LEU A 26 -0.39 5.30 -7.40
CA LEU A 26 0.08 4.46 -8.50
C LEU A 26 -0.71 4.67 -9.80
N GLN A 27 -2.02 4.98 -9.70
CA GLN A 27 -2.88 5.29 -10.84
C GLN A 27 -2.71 6.73 -11.34
N ALA A 28 -2.46 7.68 -10.44
CA ALA A 28 -2.31 9.10 -10.78
C ALA A 28 -1.06 9.39 -11.62
N ASP A 29 0.04 8.66 -11.39
CA ASP A 29 1.28 8.82 -12.14
C ASP A 29 1.95 7.45 -12.34
N SER A 30 2.35 7.14 -13.57
CA SER A 30 3.02 5.89 -13.95
C SER A 30 4.50 5.85 -13.56
N GLN A 31 5.11 6.98 -13.18
CA GLN A 31 6.50 7.10 -12.75
C GLN A 31 6.67 7.16 -11.22
N ASN A 32 5.58 7.30 -10.45
CA ASN A 32 5.64 7.36 -9.00
C ASN A 32 6.32 6.13 -8.38
N GLN A 33 7.20 6.38 -7.41
CA GLN A 33 7.80 5.37 -6.53
C GLN A 33 7.29 5.59 -5.10
N ILE A 34 6.88 4.51 -4.44
CA ILE A 34 6.27 4.58 -3.12
C ILE A 34 7.14 3.79 -2.14
N PHE A 35 7.54 4.46 -1.06
CA PHE A 35 8.29 3.87 0.03
C PHE A 35 7.38 3.71 1.25
N TYR A 36 7.22 2.49 1.72
CA TYR A 36 6.37 2.13 2.85
C TYR A 36 7.24 1.76 4.05
N LEU A 37 7.38 2.68 5.00
CA LEU A 37 8.23 2.48 6.18
C LEU A 37 7.47 1.73 7.25
N VAL A 38 8.01 0.61 7.72
CA VAL A 38 7.42 -0.20 8.79
C VAL A 38 8.47 -0.70 9.78
N PRO A 39 8.09 -1.05 11.01
CA PRO A 39 8.99 -1.68 11.96
C PRO A 39 9.64 -2.94 11.39
N ASN A 40 10.93 -3.14 11.68
CA ASN A 40 11.73 -4.25 11.15
C ASN A 40 11.09 -5.63 11.29
N HIS A 41 10.43 -5.90 12.42
CA HIS A 41 9.88 -7.22 12.74
C HIS A 41 8.61 -7.57 11.95
N ILE A 42 7.95 -6.59 11.30
CA ILE A 42 6.74 -6.82 10.48
C ILE A 42 6.94 -6.56 8.99
N LYS A 43 8.17 -6.27 8.54
CA LYS A 43 8.45 -5.87 7.14
C LYS A 43 7.86 -6.82 6.11
N PHE A 44 8.13 -8.11 6.27
CA PHE A 44 7.65 -9.12 5.33
C PHE A 44 6.13 -9.27 5.37
N GLU A 45 5.54 -9.28 6.57
CA GLU A 45 4.08 -9.39 6.73
C GLU A 45 3.36 -8.19 6.13
N ALA A 46 3.87 -6.99 6.38
CA ALA A 46 3.34 -5.74 5.86
C ALA A 46 3.42 -5.67 4.32
N GLU A 47 4.51 -6.17 3.72
CA GLU A 47 4.65 -6.25 2.26
C GLU A 47 3.62 -7.19 1.65
N VAL A 48 3.49 -8.39 2.22
CA VAL A 48 2.52 -9.39 1.75
C VAL A 48 1.09 -8.88 1.92
N ASP A 49 0.76 -8.23 3.04
CA ASP A 49 -0.57 -7.66 3.27
C ASP A 49 -0.88 -6.52 2.29
N LEU A 50 0.07 -5.61 2.08
CA LEU A 50 -0.07 -4.51 1.13
C LEU A 50 -0.31 -5.02 -0.30
N LEU A 51 0.49 -5.99 -0.75
CA LEU A 51 0.31 -6.59 -2.09
C LEU A 51 -1.05 -7.30 -2.23
N LYS A 52 -1.52 -8.00 -1.20
CA LYS A 52 -2.86 -8.63 -1.20
C LYS A 52 -3.96 -7.59 -1.32
N ARG A 53 -3.86 -6.47 -0.60
CA ARG A 53 -4.83 -5.38 -0.63
C ARG A 53 -4.81 -4.66 -1.98
N LEU A 54 -3.63 -4.36 -2.52
CA LEU A 54 -3.50 -3.76 -3.86
C LEU A 54 -4.07 -4.67 -4.95
N ARG A 55 -3.85 -5.99 -4.86
CA ARG A 55 -4.48 -6.97 -5.76
C ARG A 55 -6.01 -6.92 -5.68
N ALA A 56 -6.57 -6.88 -4.46
CA ALA A 56 -8.02 -6.82 -4.27
C ALA A 56 -8.65 -5.54 -4.85
N GLN A 57 -7.92 -4.44 -4.84
CA GLN A 57 -8.36 -3.14 -5.38
C GLN A 57 -8.12 -3.02 -6.90
N ALA A 58 -7.11 -3.70 -7.44
CA ALA A 58 -6.87 -3.82 -8.87
C ALA A 58 -7.82 -4.87 -9.47
N ALA A 59 -9.08 -4.49 -9.67
CA ALA A 59 -10.24 -5.30 -10.09
C ALA A 59 -10.08 -6.14 -11.39
N SER A 60 -8.89 -6.21 -11.99
CA SER A 60 -8.66 -6.79 -13.31
C SER A 60 -7.60 -7.90 -13.36
N VAL A 61 -7.08 -8.37 -12.22
CA VAL A 61 -6.03 -9.40 -12.20
C VAL A 61 -6.59 -10.74 -11.68
N ASN A 62 -7.13 -11.56 -12.59
CA ASN A 62 -7.49 -12.97 -12.34
C ASN A 62 -6.24 -13.88 -12.25
N GLY A 63 -5.16 -13.39 -11.64
CA GLY A 63 -3.84 -14.05 -11.65
C GLY A 63 -2.89 -13.54 -10.57
N VAL A 64 -1.59 -13.83 -10.74
CA VAL A 64 -0.54 -13.38 -9.82
C VAL A 64 -0.38 -11.86 -9.94
N TYR A 65 -0.44 -11.17 -8.80
CA TYR A 65 -0.19 -9.73 -8.71
C TYR A 65 1.22 -9.50 -8.20
N ALA A 66 1.98 -8.69 -8.92
CA ALA A 66 3.31 -8.25 -8.55
C ALA A 66 3.42 -6.74 -8.78
N GLN A 67 4.13 -6.05 -7.88
CA GLN A 67 4.34 -4.62 -7.95
C GLN A 67 5.81 -4.30 -7.69
N ASN A 68 6.46 -3.62 -8.64
CA ASN A 68 7.87 -3.24 -8.53
C ASN A 68 8.08 -1.78 -8.08
N ARG A 69 7.01 -1.00 -8.00
CA ARG A 69 7.05 0.44 -7.70
C ARG A 69 6.75 0.78 -6.23
N VAL A 70 6.50 -0.23 -5.42
CA VAL A 70 6.24 -0.13 -3.99
C VAL A 70 7.35 -0.89 -3.26
N GLN A 71 8.08 -0.21 -2.38
CA GLN A 71 9.16 -0.80 -1.60
C GLN A 71 8.88 -0.66 -0.11
N VAL A 72 8.94 -1.77 0.63
CA VAL A 72 8.83 -1.77 2.09
C VAL A 72 10.23 -1.58 2.71
N LEU A 73 10.36 -0.60 3.60
CA LEU A 73 11.62 -0.19 4.22
C LEU A 73 11.62 -0.31 5.73
#